data_AF-A0A1F8N9E6-F1
#
_entry.id   AF-A0A1F8N9E6-F1
#
_cell.length_a   1.000
_cell.length_b   1.000
_cell.length_c   1.000
_cell.angle_alpha   90.00
_cell.angle_beta   90.00
_cell.angle_gamma   90.00
#
_symmetry.space_group_name_H-M   'P 1'
#
loop_
_entity.id
_entity.type
_entity.pdbx_description
1 polymer ?
#
loop_
_entity_poly.entity_id
_entity_poly.type
_entity_poly.pdbx_seq_one_letter_code
_entity_poly.pdbx_strand_id
1 'polypeptide(L)'
;MRGAFESGICVSGLVAVAAAGEKLGSVVVPEGSTGLATVCGASINGVLLKAGVTSDFRFGGVLEIKDRQPRRFVAITEYAGTSTDPSEQFIQAKMTSVGQAARTGSGKILGAFRTIPAPAREVVQEIKLKLSAVGINGIYALGDISEPLCQIPVALNRVGLIQLGGLNPVAAAVEAGIEIENIAESGMIDFAQLRDYREL
;
A
#
# COMPACT_ATOMS: atom_id res chain seq x y z
N MET A 1 -9.78 5.72 10.59
CA MET A 1 -8.71 6.00 9.61
C MET A 1 -7.53 6.80 10.18
N ARG A 2 -7.75 7.95 10.84
CA ARG A 2 -6.68 8.84 11.36
C ARG A 2 -5.46 8.12 11.96
N GLY A 3 -5.68 7.19 12.90
CA GLY A 3 -4.58 6.44 13.52
C GLY A 3 -3.70 5.65 12.54
N ALA A 4 -4.27 5.12 11.45
CA ALA A 4 -3.49 4.43 10.42
C ALA A 4 -2.53 5.39 9.70
N PHE A 5 -3.01 6.57 9.30
CA PHE A 5 -2.18 7.61 8.70
C PHE A 5 -1.10 8.13 9.66
N GLU A 6 -1.46 8.45 10.90
CA GLU A 6 -0.52 8.94 11.94
C GLU A 6 0.57 7.92 12.27
N SER A 7 0.23 6.62 12.25
CA SER A 7 1.19 5.53 12.46
C SER A 7 2.03 5.17 11.24
N GLY A 8 1.80 5.82 10.09
CA GLY A 8 2.50 5.54 8.83
C GLY A 8 2.10 4.22 8.17
N ILE A 9 0.97 3.62 8.54
CA ILE A 9 0.42 2.40 7.91
C ILE A 9 -0.43 2.82 6.70
N CYS A 10 0.24 3.49 5.75
CA CYS A 10 -0.34 3.99 4.50
C CYS A 10 0.77 4.22 3.48
N VAL A 11 0.44 4.21 2.18
CA VAL A 11 1.41 4.57 1.13
C VAL A 11 1.76 6.05 1.18
N SER A 12 0.79 6.91 1.49
CA SER A 12 0.95 8.36 1.60
C SER A 12 -0.09 8.90 2.57
N GLY A 13 0.25 10.01 3.25
CA GLY A 13 -0.74 10.84 3.98
C GLY A 13 -1.55 11.75 3.05
N LEU A 14 -1.17 11.82 1.77
CA LEU A 14 -1.89 12.57 0.75
C LEU A 14 -3.05 11.75 0.21
N VAL A 15 -4.22 12.38 0.16
CA VAL A 15 -5.48 11.78 -0.28
C VAL A 15 -6.26 12.78 -1.14
N ALA A 16 -7.27 12.29 -1.86
CA ALA A 16 -8.28 13.14 -2.48
C ALA A 16 -9.67 12.73 -2.00
N VAL A 17 -10.56 13.70 -1.90
CA VAL A 17 -11.97 13.48 -1.57
C VAL A 17 -12.85 14.12 -2.62
N ALA A 18 -14.06 13.58 -2.76
CA ALA A 18 -15.07 14.11 -3.65
C ALA A 18 -16.45 13.89 -3.02
N ALA A 19 -17.34 14.89 -3.14
CA ALA A 19 -18.73 14.76 -2.73
C ALA A 19 -19.53 13.90 -3.71
N ALA A 20 -20.74 13.51 -3.32
CA ALA A 20 -21.69 12.84 -4.21
C ALA A 20 -21.86 13.59 -5.53
N GLY A 21 -21.87 12.86 -6.64
CA GLY A 21 -21.98 13.41 -8.00
C GLY A 21 -20.68 14.01 -8.56
N GLU A 22 -19.68 14.29 -7.73
CA GLU A 22 -18.35 14.73 -8.18
C GLU A 22 -17.50 13.55 -8.67
N LYS A 23 -16.42 13.87 -9.38
CA LYS A 23 -15.46 12.88 -9.87
C LYS A 23 -14.25 12.75 -8.96
N LEU A 24 -13.83 11.52 -8.75
CA LEU A 24 -12.58 11.16 -8.11
C LEU A 24 -11.77 10.29 -9.09
N GLY A 25 -10.85 10.92 -9.80
CA GLY A 25 -10.20 10.30 -10.97
C GLY A 25 -11.22 10.00 -12.07
N SER A 26 -11.35 8.73 -12.45
CA SER A 26 -12.34 8.26 -13.44
C SER A 26 -13.68 7.85 -12.85
N VAL A 27 -13.83 7.81 -11.52
CA VAL A 27 -15.05 7.36 -10.85
C VAL A 27 -15.94 8.55 -10.51
N VAL A 28 -17.24 8.43 -10.76
CA VAL A 28 -18.26 9.36 -10.25
C VAL A 28 -18.71 8.85 -8.88
N VAL A 29 -18.65 9.68 -7.85
CA VAL A 29 -19.07 9.30 -6.51
C VAL A 29 -20.59 9.13 -6.49
N PRO A 30 -21.12 7.97 -6.05
CA PRO A 30 -22.56 7.74 -5.98
C PRO A 30 -23.27 8.70 -5.04
N GLU A 31 -24.56 8.92 -5.29
CA GLU A 31 -25.43 9.64 -4.37
C GLU A 31 -25.45 8.99 -2.98
N GLY A 32 -25.48 9.82 -1.93
CA GLY A 32 -25.44 9.35 -0.54
C GLY A 32 -24.06 8.87 -0.05
N SER A 33 -23.01 8.98 -0.87
CA SER A 33 -21.64 8.57 -0.53
C SER A 33 -20.65 9.74 -0.56
N THR A 34 -19.50 9.55 0.09
CA THR A 34 -18.33 10.44 -0.05
C THR A 34 -17.18 9.64 -0.62
N GLY A 35 -16.55 10.13 -1.68
CA GLY A 35 -15.40 9.50 -2.30
C GLY A 35 -14.13 9.78 -1.50
N LEU A 36 -13.30 8.75 -1.35
CA LEU A 36 -11.95 8.85 -0.79
C LEU A 36 -10.97 8.09 -1.68
N ALA A 37 -9.91 8.76 -2.12
CA ALA A 37 -8.84 8.18 -2.90
C ALA A 37 -7.55 8.19 -2.10
N THR A 38 -6.89 7.03 -2.06
CA THR A 38 -5.59 6.83 -1.43
C THR A 38 -4.55 6.48 -2.50
N VAL A 39 -3.28 6.81 -2.23
CA VAL A 39 -2.20 6.51 -3.18
C VAL A 39 -1.94 5.01 -3.23
N CYS A 40 -1.87 4.44 -4.44
CA CYS A 40 -1.54 3.04 -4.66
C CYS A 40 -0.01 2.82 -4.74
N GLY A 41 0.46 1.65 -4.32
CA GLY A 41 1.85 1.21 -4.52
C GLY A 41 2.26 1.18 -6.00
N ALA A 42 1.30 1.07 -6.92
CA ALA A 42 1.52 1.20 -8.37
C ALA A 42 2.24 2.51 -8.75
N SER A 43 1.93 3.62 -8.08
CA SER A 43 2.58 4.91 -8.31
C SER A 43 4.08 4.87 -8.00
N ILE A 44 4.49 4.15 -6.95
CA ILE A 44 5.89 3.94 -6.60
C ILE A 44 6.59 3.18 -7.73
N ASN A 45 5.95 2.16 -8.30
CA ASN A 45 6.55 1.38 -9.39
C ASN A 45 6.69 2.20 -10.66
N GLY A 46 5.75 3.10 -10.94
CA GLY A 46 5.90 4.06 -12.05
C GLY A 46 7.15 4.92 -11.90
N VAL A 47 7.46 5.35 -10.67
CA VAL A 47 8.69 6.11 -10.37
C VAL A 47 9.94 5.23 -10.51
N LEU A 48 9.91 4.00 -9.97
CA LEU A 48 11.00 3.03 -10.13
C LEU A 48 11.30 2.74 -11.60
N LEU A 49 10.26 2.50 -12.39
CA LEU A 49 10.37 2.23 -13.82
C LEU A 49 10.98 3.41 -14.57
N LYS A 50 10.56 4.65 -14.27
CA LYS A 50 11.17 5.86 -14.83
C LYS A 50 12.65 6.02 -14.48
N ALA A 51 13.09 5.46 -13.36
CA ALA A 51 14.49 5.42 -12.97
C ALA A 51 15.26 4.21 -13.53
N GLY A 52 14.66 3.44 -14.44
CA GLY A 52 15.28 2.24 -15.04
C GLY A 52 15.27 1.01 -14.15
N VAL A 53 14.50 1.03 -13.05
CA VAL A 53 14.37 -0.11 -12.13
C VAL A 53 13.10 -0.89 -12.47
N THR A 54 13.28 -2.10 -12.97
CA THR A 54 12.18 -3.06 -13.14
C THR A 54 11.92 -3.80 -11.83
N SER A 55 10.65 -4.05 -11.53
CA SER A 55 10.23 -4.83 -10.36
C SER A 55 9.25 -5.92 -10.78
N ASP A 56 9.45 -7.13 -10.29
CA ASP A 56 8.52 -8.24 -10.52
C ASP A 56 7.43 -8.22 -9.44
N PHE A 57 6.18 -8.15 -9.89
CA PHE A 57 5.00 -8.21 -9.06
C PHE A 57 4.74 -9.67 -8.70
N ARG A 58 4.92 -10.04 -7.43
CA ARG A 58 4.64 -11.41 -6.97
C ARG A 58 3.21 -11.49 -6.47
N PHE A 59 2.96 -10.99 -5.26
CA PHE A 59 1.66 -11.11 -4.61
C PHE A 59 1.29 -9.89 -3.77
N GLY A 60 -0.02 -9.71 -3.57
CA GLY A 60 -0.58 -8.96 -2.46
C GLY A 60 -0.86 -9.89 -1.29
N GLY A 61 -0.85 -9.37 -0.06
CA GLY A 61 -0.98 -10.21 1.12
C GLY A 61 -1.30 -9.47 2.41
N VAL A 62 -1.58 -10.28 3.43
CA VAL A 62 -1.71 -9.83 4.81
C VAL A 62 -0.36 -10.00 5.50
N LEU A 63 0.27 -8.88 5.82
CA LEU A 63 1.54 -8.78 6.51
C LEU A 63 1.30 -8.66 8.02
N GLU A 64 1.79 -9.63 8.76
CA GLU A 64 1.90 -9.53 10.22
C GLU A 64 3.06 -8.58 10.56
N ILE A 65 2.77 -7.56 11.36
CA ILE A 65 3.76 -6.66 11.94
C ILE A 65 3.82 -6.85 13.46
N LYS A 66 5.01 -6.68 14.02
CA LYS A 66 5.27 -6.71 15.45
C LYS A 66 6.26 -5.62 15.80
N ASP A 67 5.98 -4.85 16.86
CA ASP A 67 6.83 -3.75 17.31
C ASP A 67 7.17 -2.76 16.18
N ARG A 68 6.17 -2.47 15.32
CA ARG A 68 6.23 -1.64 14.11
C ARG A 68 7.17 -2.15 13.01
N GLN A 69 7.64 -3.39 13.11
CA GLN A 69 8.49 -4.05 12.13
C GLN A 69 7.73 -5.16 11.38
N PRO A 70 8.00 -5.35 10.07
CA PRO A 70 7.40 -6.44 9.32
C PRO A 70 7.95 -7.79 9.78
N ARG A 71 7.06 -8.75 10.03
CA ARG A 71 7.44 -10.09 10.52
C ARG A 71 7.34 -11.16 9.44
N ARG A 72 6.13 -11.38 8.90
CA ARG A 72 5.84 -12.41 7.89
C ARG A 72 4.52 -12.15 7.19
N PHE A 73 4.35 -12.69 5.99
CA PHE A 73 3.03 -12.78 5.37
C PHE A 73 2.27 -13.98 5.92
N VAL A 74 1.02 -13.77 6.35
CA VAL A 74 0.15 -14.82 6.90
C VAL A 74 -0.92 -15.28 5.90
N ALA A 75 -1.15 -14.50 4.85
CA ALA A 75 -1.96 -14.84 3.70
C ALA A 75 -1.44 -14.10 2.47
N ILE A 76 -1.47 -14.73 1.30
CA ILE A 76 -0.99 -14.17 0.03
C ILE A 76 -1.92 -14.58 -1.11
N THR A 77 -2.01 -13.71 -2.12
CA THR A 77 -2.63 -13.99 -3.41
C THR A 77 -1.68 -13.54 -4.50
N GLU A 78 -1.15 -14.49 -5.28
CA GLU A 78 -0.27 -14.21 -6.42
C GLU A 78 -1.03 -13.40 -7.48
N TYR A 79 -0.44 -12.29 -7.91
CA TYR A 79 -1.06 -11.40 -8.90
C TYR A 79 -1.28 -12.10 -10.24
N ALA A 80 -0.37 -13.02 -10.63
CA ALA A 80 -0.51 -13.80 -11.85
C ALA A 80 -1.69 -14.80 -11.82
N GLY A 81 -2.25 -15.08 -10.64
CA GLY A 81 -3.29 -16.09 -10.43
C GLY A 81 -4.67 -15.51 -10.09
N THR A 82 -4.88 -14.20 -10.21
CA THR A 82 -6.14 -13.57 -9.81
C THR A 82 -6.55 -12.43 -10.74
N SER A 83 -7.86 -12.20 -10.86
CA SER A 83 -8.47 -11.07 -11.58
C SER A 83 -9.04 -10.00 -10.65
N THR A 84 -8.87 -10.17 -9.35
CA THR A 84 -9.45 -9.30 -8.32
C THR A 84 -8.33 -8.80 -7.42
N ASP A 85 -8.44 -7.56 -6.95
CA ASP A 85 -7.43 -6.98 -6.06
C ASP A 85 -7.33 -7.78 -4.74
N PRO A 86 -6.15 -8.31 -4.37
CA PRO A 86 -5.98 -9.07 -3.14
C PRO A 86 -6.36 -8.27 -1.88
N SER A 87 -6.10 -6.96 -1.86
CA SER A 87 -6.37 -6.11 -0.71
C SER A 87 -7.86 -6.03 -0.42
N GLU A 88 -8.69 -5.91 -1.44
CA GLU A 88 -10.15 -5.92 -1.30
C GLU A 88 -10.64 -7.24 -0.72
N GLN A 89 -10.14 -8.37 -1.23
CA GLN A 89 -10.47 -9.70 -0.73
C GLN A 89 -10.14 -9.84 0.77
N PHE A 90 -8.95 -9.41 1.18
CA PHE A 90 -8.52 -9.52 2.58
C PHE A 90 -9.28 -8.59 3.53
N ILE A 91 -9.69 -7.40 3.05
CA ILE A 91 -10.55 -6.49 3.81
C ILE A 91 -11.94 -7.12 3.99
N GLN A 92 -12.56 -7.60 2.90
CA GLN A 92 -13.89 -8.24 2.94
C GLN A 92 -13.90 -9.48 3.82
N ALA A 93 -12.82 -10.29 3.76
CA ALA A 93 -12.63 -11.46 4.62
C ALA A 93 -12.27 -11.11 6.08
N LYS A 94 -12.21 -9.82 6.45
CA LYS A 94 -11.89 -9.33 7.80
C LYS A 94 -10.56 -9.88 8.35
N MET A 95 -9.56 -9.97 7.48
CA MET A 95 -8.25 -10.57 7.82
C MET A 95 -7.24 -9.56 8.37
N THR A 96 -7.55 -8.26 8.32
CA THR A 96 -6.68 -7.18 8.81
C THR A 96 -6.99 -6.81 10.26
N SER A 97 -6.02 -6.16 10.91
CA SER A 97 -6.19 -5.47 12.20
C SER A 97 -5.38 -4.17 12.23
N VAL A 98 -5.52 -3.35 11.18
CA VAL A 98 -4.80 -2.09 10.98
C VAL A 98 -5.02 -1.12 12.15
N GLY A 99 -6.24 -1.00 12.67
CA GLY A 99 -6.53 -0.15 13.81
C GLY A 99 -5.77 -0.59 15.07
N GLN A 100 -5.64 -1.89 15.30
CA GLN A 100 -4.81 -2.44 16.38
C GLN A 100 -3.33 -2.16 16.12
N ALA A 101 -2.85 -2.46 14.91
CA ALA A 101 -1.48 -2.23 14.47
C ALA A 101 -1.05 -0.77 14.67
N ALA A 102 -1.92 0.18 14.35
CA ALA A 102 -1.68 1.61 14.54
C ALA A 102 -1.50 1.98 16.03
N ARG A 103 -2.30 1.38 16.92
CA ARG A 103 -2.27 1.68 18.36
C ARG A 103 -1.10 1.02 19.09
N THR A 104 -0.80 -0.24 18.77
CA THR A 104 0.13 -1.06 19.55
C THR A 104 1.45 -1.32 18.84
N GLY A 105 1.56 -0.98 17.56
CA GLY A 105 2.67 -1.38 16.69
C GLY A 105 2.62 -2.85 16.26
N SER A 106 1.58 -3.61 16.67
CA SER A 106 1.47 -5.04 16.36
C SER A 106 0.07 -5.39 15.85
N GLY A 107 0.02 -6.09 14.71
CA GLY A 107 -1.25 -6.45 14.08
C GLY A 107 -1.04 -6.96 12.66
N LYS A 108 -2.13 -6.99 11.89
CA LYS A 108 -2.13 -7.46 10.49
C LYS A 108 -2.48 -6.31 9.56
N ILE A 109 -1.62 -6.02 8.60
CA ILE A 109 -1.79 -4.93 7.64
C ILE A 109 -1.75 -5.49 6.22
N LEU A 110 -2.22 -4.72 5.25
CA LEU A 110 -2.11 -5.04 3.85
C LEU A 110 -0.71 -4.65 3.34
N GLY A 111 -0.12 -5.53 2.54
CA GLY A 111 1.15 -5.26 1.89
C GLY A 111 1.31 -6.05 0.60
N ALA A 112 2.27 -5.65 -0.21
CA ALA A 112 2.64 -6.34 -1.43
C ALA A 112 4.11 -6.72 -1.39
N PHE A 113 4.44 -7.89 -1.92
CA PHE A 113 5.82 -8.35 -2.06
C PHE A 113 6.24 -8.30 -3.52
N ARG A 114 7.45 -7.79 -3.73
CA ARG A 114 8.07 -7.62 -5.04
C ARG A 114 9.52 -8.07 -4.98
N THR A 115 10.10 -8.27 -6.16
CA THR A 115 11.55 -8.39 -6.28
C THR A 115 12.10 -7.40 -7.29
N ILE A 116 13.31 -6.92 -7.05
CA ILE A 116 14.08 -6.07 -7.97
C ILE A 116 15.42 -6.76 -8.28
N PRO A 117 16.09 -6.41 -9.40
CA PRO A 117 17.47 -6.81 -9.64
C PRO A 117 18.39 -6.31 -8.53
N ALA A 118 19.36 -7.13 -8.08
CA ALA A 118 20.28 -6.74 -7.02
C ALA A 118 21.06 -5.42 -7.29
N PRO A 119 21.53 -5.14 -8.53
CA PRO A 119 22.20 -3.86 -8.82
C PRO A 119 21.32 -2.63 -8.61
N ALA A 120 19.99 -2.78 -8.62
CA ALA A 120 19.06 -1.67 -8.43
C ALA A 120 18.86 -1.29 -6.94
N ARG A 121 19.43 -2.04 -5.99
CA ARG A 121 19.15 -1.86 -4.56
C ARG A 121 19.46 -0.44 -4.07
N GLU A 122 20.63 0.09 -4.42
CA GLU A 122 21.06 1.44 -4.01
C GLU A 122 20.17 2.51 -4.64
N VAL A 123 19.88 2.38 -5.94
CA VAL A 123 18.95 3.28 -6.66
C VAL A 123 17.57 3.29 -6.00
N VAL A 124 17.04 2.14 -5.58
CA VAL A 124 15.77 2.04 -4.87
C VAL A 124 15.83 2.73 -3.50
N GLN A 125 16.96 2.64 -2.78
CA GLN A 125 17.13 3.36 -1.51
C GLN A 125 17.11 4.88 -1.71
N GLU A 126 17.78 5.39 -2.74
CA GLU A 126 17.73 6.82 -3.09
C GLU A 126 16.32 7.27 -3.48
N ILE A 127 15.62 6.50 -4.30
CA ILE A 127 14.25 6.79 -4.71
C ILE A 127 13.31 6.77 -3.50
N LYS A 128 13.49 5.83 -2.57
CA LYS A 128 12.73 5.80 -1.31
C LYS A 128 12.85 7.13 -0.57
N LEU A 129 14.06 7.68 -0.43
CA LEU A 129 14.28 8.97 0.23
C LEU A 129 13.59 10.13 -0.52
N LYS A 130 13.69 10.16 -1.85
CA LYS A 130 13.03 11.18 -2.69
C LYS A 130 11.50 11.12 -2.59
N LEU A 131 10.92 9.92 -2.58
CA LEU A 131 9.49 9.70 -2.39
C LEU A 131 9.03 10.15 -1.00
N SER A 132 9.80 9.81 0.05
CA SER A 132 9.50 10.24 1.42
C SER A 132 9.51 11.76 1.56
N ALA A 133 10.40 12.46 0.87
CA ALA A 133 10.46 13.93 0.88
C ALA A 133 9.20 14.62 0.32
N VAL A 134 8.41 13.90 -0.50
CA VAL A 134 7.13 14.39 -1.05
C VAL A 134 5.92 13.69 -0.40
N GLY A 135 6.10 13.03 0.74
CA GLY A 135 5.03 12.42 1.51
C GLY A 135 4.62 11.00 1.09
N ILE A 136 5.30 10.39 0.11
CA ILE A 136 5.05 9.01 -0.31
C ILE A 136 6.01 8.06 0.43
N ASN A 137 5.47 7.27 1.35
CA ASN A 137 6.23 6.42 2.28
C ASN A 137 5.91 4.92 2.13
N GLY A 138 5.40 4.51 0.96
CA GLY A 138 4.92 3.13 0.76
C GLY A 138 5.98 2.03 0.68
N ILE A 139 7.29 2.34 0.59
CA ILE A 139 8.35 1.31 0.66
C ILE A 139 8.65 0.98 2.13
N TYR A 140 8.06 -0.11 2.62
CA TYR A 140 8.14 -0.48 4.03
C TYR A 140 9.46 -1.13 4.39
N ALA A 141 9.86 -2.17 3.65
CA ALA A 141 11.13 -2.87 3.86
C ALA A 141 11.80 -3.21 2.54
N LEU A 142 13.14 -3.18 2.57
CA LEU A 142 14.01 -3.58 1.49
C LEU A 142 14.97 -4.62 2.07
N GLY A 143 15.00 -5.80 1.47
CA GLY A 143 15.85 -6.90 1.91
C GLY A 143 17.30 -6.76 1.46
N ASP A 144 18.08 -7.78 1.78
CA ASP A 144 19.43 -7.95 1.27
C ASP A 144 19.46 -8.82 0.01
N ILE A 145 20.62 -8.86 -0.66
CA ILE A 145 20.79 -9.52 -1.94
C ILE A 145 20.68 -11.03 -1.76
N SER A 146 19.74 -11.65 -2.47
CA SER A 146 19.47 -13.10 -2.45
C SER A 146 19.06 -13.66 -1.07
N GLU A 147 18.69 -12.79 -0.13
CA GLU A 147 18.25 -13.18 1.21
C GLU A 147 16.72 -13.18 1.33
N PRO A 148 16.12 -14.14 2.06
CA PRO A 148 14.69 -14.13 2.33
C PRO A 148 14.26 -12.85 3.08
N LEU A 149 13.06 -12.35 2.77
CA LEU A 149 12.47 -11.21 3.46
C LEU A 149 11.08 -11.59 3.96
N CYS A 150 10.85 -11.47 5.28
CA CYS A 150 9.57 -11.82 5.92
C CYS A 150 9.08 -13.23 5.60
N GLN A 151 10.00 -14.20 5.67
CA GLN A 151 9.79 -15.64 5.37
C GLN A 151 9.50 -15.95 3.89
N ILE A 152 9.67 -14.97 3.00
CA ILE A 152 9.50 -15.15 1.56
C ILE A 152 10.88 -15.37 0.94
N PRO A 153 11.12 -16.50 0.26
CA PRO A 153 12.39 -16.74 -0.42
C PRO A 153 12.56 -15.76 -1.59
N VAL A 154 13.79 -15.29 -1.76
CA VAL A 154 14.22 -14.39 -2.84
C VAL A 154 15.23 -15.13 -3.70
N ALA A 155 15.08 -15.03 -5.02
CA ALA A 155 15.96 -15.69 -5.97
C ALA A 155 17.38 -15.08 -5.96
N LEU A 156 18.36 -15.84 -6.47
CA LEU A 156 19.71 -15.35 -6.66
C LEU A 156 19.71 -14.06 -7.48
N ASN A 157 20.57 -13.12 -7.10
CA ASN A 157 20.75 -11.82 -7.75
C ASN A 157 19.47 -10.95 -7.77
N ARG A 158 18.56 -11.18 -6.82
CA ARG A 158 17.37 -10.35 -6.59
C ARG A 158 17.36 -9.82 -5.16
N VAL A 159 16.57 -8.78 -4.94
CA VAL A 159 16.30 -8.20 -3.61
C VAL A 159 14.79 -8.18 -3.39
N GLY A 160 14.36 -8.62 -2.20
CA GLY A 160 12.96 -8.53 -1.77
C GLY A 160 12.59 -7.09 -1.41
N LEU A 161 11.37 -6.68 -1.77
CA LEU A 161 10.81 -5.36 -1.50
C LEU A 161 9.38 -5.53 -0.99
N ILE A 162 9.09 -4.98 0.19
CA ILE A 162 7.74 -4.92 0.75
C ILE A 162 7.19 -3.51 0.62
N GLN A 163 6.03 -3.39 0.01
CA GLN A 163 5.26 -2.15 -0.05
C GLN A 163 4.02 -2.22 0.84
N LEU A 164 3.64 -1.09 1.44
CA LEU A 164 2.37 -0.95 2.14
C LEU A 164 1.21 -0.94 1.14
N GLY A 165 0.08 -1.55 1.51
CA GLY A 165 -1.17 -1.42 0.78
C GLY A 165 -1.77 -0.01 0.91
N GLY A 166 -2.21 0.57 -0.22
CA GLY A 166 -2.88 1.88 -0.23
C GLY A 166 -4.19 1.89 0.55
N LEU A 167 -4.89 0.75 0.58
CA LEU A 167 -6.16 0.57 1.28
C LEU A 167 -6.03 0.34 2.79
N ASN A 168 -4.83 0.39 3.40
CA ASN A 168 -4.71 0.20 4.85
C ASN A 168 -5.55 1.18 5.69
N PRO A 169 -5.59 2.51 5.40
CA PRO A 169 -6.49 3.42 6.10
C PRO A 169 -7.96 3.04 5.95
N VAL A 170 -8.35 2.56 4.76
CA VAL A 170 -9.71 2.11 4.45
C VAL A 170 -10.07 0.84 5.23
N ALA A 171 -9.15 -0.13 5.29
CA ALA A 171 -9.29 -1.33 6.12
C ALA A 171 -9.55 -0.97 7.59
N ALA A 172 -8.87 0.04 8.13
CA ALA A 172 -9.11 0.52 9.49
C ALA A 172 -10.50 1.16 9.69
N ALA A 173 -11.13 1.68 8.64
CA ALA A 173 -12.52 2.14 8.71
C ALA A 173 -13.51 0.97 8.66
N VAL A 174 -13.29 -0.02 7.79
CA VAL A 174 -14.10 -1.24 7.74
C VAL A 174 -14.03 -2.00 9.08
N GLU A 175 -12.85 -2.10 9.68
CA GLU A 175 -12.64 -2.68 11.02
C GLU A 175 -13.45 -1.95 12.12
N ALA A 176 -13.74 -0.67 11.92
CA ALA A 176 -14.55 0.15 12.83
C ALA A 176 -16.06 0.07 12.52
N GLY A 177 -16.47 -0.77 11.57
CA GLY A 177 -17.88 -0.97 11.20
C GLY A 177 -18.42 0.03 10.18
N ILE A 178 -17.55 0.81 9.53
CA ILE A 178 -17.96 1.72 8.45
C ILE A 178 -18.12 0.90 7.18
N GLU A 179 -19.30 0.98 6.56
CA GLU A 179 -19.57 0.37 5.26
C GLU A 179 -18.85 1.15 4.16
N ILE A 180 -18.06 0.45 3.34
CA ILE A 180 -17.25 1.03 2.27
C ILE A 180 -17.29 0.11 1.07
N GLU A 181 -17.64 0.68 -0.08
CA GLU A 181 -17.41 0.05 -1.38
C GLU A 181 -15.99 0.41 -1.84
N ASN A 182 -15.15 -0.61 -1.99
CA ASN A 182 -13.80 -0.43 -2.52
C ASN A 182 -13.83 -0.61 -4.03
N ILE A 183 -13.18 0.32 -4.72
CA ILE A 183 -12.84 0.19 -6.14
C ILE A 183 -11.33 0.44 -6.23
N ALA A 184 -10.55 -0.63 -6.11
CA ALA A 184 -9.11 -0.61 -6.28
C ALA A 184 -8.75 -0.30 -7.74
N GLU A 185 -7.58 0.30 -7.94
CA GLU A 185 -7.04 0.64 -9.27
C GLU A 185 -7.99 1.49 -10.14
N SER A 186 -8.79 2.35 -9.51
CA SER A 186 -9.97 2.98 -10.11
C SER A 186 -9.74 4.30 -10.85
N GLY A 187 -8.49 4.75 -11.01
CA GLY A 187 -8.18 5.90 -11.85
C GLY A 187 -6.86 6.58 -11.59
N MET A 188 -6.64 7.69 -12.30
CA MET A 188 -5.51 8.59 -12.11
C MET A 188 -6.00 9.95 -11.63
N ILE A 189 -5.29 10.52 -10.66
CA ILE A 189 -5.53 11.85 -10.10
C ILE A 189 -4.20 12.60 -10.18
N ASP A 190 -4.24 13.88 -10.53
CA ASP A 190 -3.04 14.71 -10.54
C ASP A 190 -2.50 14.83 -9.10
N PHE A 191 -1.19 14.65 -8.93
CA PHE A 191 -0.54 14.75 -7.63
C PHE A 191 -0.82 16.09 -6.95
N ALA A 192 -0.95 17.18 -7.71
CA ALA A 192 -1.23 18.52 -7.20
C ALA A 192 -2.65 18.67 -6.61
N GLN A 193 -3.56 17.73 -6.90
CA GLN A 193 -4.92 17.70 -6.35
C GLN A 193 -4.99 16.95 -5.02
N LEU A 194 -3.94 16.21 -4.65
CA LEU A 194 -3.91 15.50 -3.37
C LEU A 194 -3.66 16.49 -2.23
N ARG A 195 -4.36 16.27 -1.12
CA ARG A 195 -4.27 17.09 0.08
C ARG A 195 -3.85 16.23 1.26
N ASP A 196 -3.21 16.84 2.24
CA ASP A 196 -2.88 16.12 3.47
C ASP A 196 -4.17 15.72 4.20
N TYR A 197 -4.26 14.47 4.65
CA TYR A 197 -5.43 13.96 5.36
C TYR A 197 -5.81 14.77 6.62
N ARG A 198 -4.88 15.56 7.17
CA ARG A 198 -5.12 16.44 8.34
C ARG A 198 -5.91 17.70 7.99
N GLU A 199 -6.01 18.04 6.70
CA GLU A 199 -6.80 19.18 6.20
C GLU A 199 -8.27 18.81 5.92
N LEU A 200 -8.63 17.53 6.09
CA LEU A 200 -9.97 17.00 5.85
C LEU A 200 -10.81 16.87 7.12
#